data_AF-A0AAD8HNF6-F1
#
_entry.id   AF-A0AAD8HNF6-F1
#
_cell.length_a   1.000
_cell.length_b   1.000
_cell.length_c   1.000
_cell.angle_alpha   90.00
_cell.angle_beta   90.00
_cell.angle_gamma   90.00
#
_symmetry.space_group_name_H-M   'P 1'
#
loop_
_entity.id
_entity.type
_entity.pdbx_description
1 polymer ?
#
loop_
_entity_poly.entity_id
_entity_poly.type
_entity_poly.pdbx_seq_one_letter_code
_entity_poly.pdbx_strand_id
1 'polypeptide(L)'
;MDPPTSWDSLRKQARRLEAQLDDQMHLYRKLVSKNVGNGNENDLEAEIDQLLKQLQLVNSQMQAWVSSGGSEIFSHTLTRHQEILHDLNQEFMRLRSSLRANKEHASLLEDFREFDRARLDLEEGGSYEQASLLKERAAISRGTGQMDTVINQAQETLGTLVFQRSTFGGINSKLSNVSSRLPTVNSILSAIKKKKSMDTIILSLVASVCTFLILIYWLTK
;
A
#
# COMPACT_ATOMS: atom_id res chain seq x y z
N MET A 1 19.19 12.21 -30.65
CA MET A 1 18.06 11.29 -30.55
C MET A 1 18.41 10.34 -29.43
N ASP A 2 17.99 10.67 -28.20
CA ASP A 2 18.21 9.79 -27.05
C ASP A 2 17.51 8.45 -27.28
N PRO A 3 18.14 7.32 -26.93
CA PRO A 3 17.51 6.01 -27.10
C PRO A 3 16.17 6.01 -26.36
N PRO A 4 15.10 5.43 -26.95
CA PRO A 4 13.80 5.36 -26.30
C PRO A 4 13.99 4.72 -24.92
N THR A 5 13.56 5.42 -23.87
CA THR A 5 13.69 4.97 -22.49
C THR A 5 13.16 3.54 -22.40
N SER A 6 14.06 2.61 -22.12
CA SER A 6 13.73 1.18 -22.14
C SER A 6 12.75 0.89 -21.01
N TRP A 7 11.73 0.08 -21.27
CA TRP A 7 10.78 -0.38 -20.25
C TRP A 7 11.47 -0.87 -18.96
N ASP A 8 12.58 -1.61 -19.10
CA ASP A 8 13.35 -2.09 -17.96
C ASP A 8 13.98 -0.97 -17.14
N SER A 9 14.37 0.15 -17.76
CA SER A 9 14.90 1.31 -17.04
C SER A 9 13.82 2.02 -16.24
N LEU A 10 12.63 2.23 -16.83
CA LEU A 10 11.47 2.81 -16.13
C LEU A 10 11.04 1.93 -14.95
N ARG A 11 10.94 0.62 -15.17
CA ARG A 11 10.57 -0.33 -14.12
C ARG A 11 11.58 -0.36 -12.96
N LYS A 12 12.88 -0.32 -13.27
CA LYS A 12 13.93 -0.24 -12.23
C LYS A 12 13.84 1.07 -11.46
N GLN A 13 13.58 2.18 -12.15
CA GLN A 13 13.40 3.49 -11.54
C GLN A 13 12.17 3.52 -10.63
N ALA A 14 11.02 3.00 -11.08
CA ALA A 14 9.81 2.90 -10.27
C ALA A 14 10.07 2.12 -8.97
N ARG A 15 10.67 0.93 -9.05
CA ARG A 15 11.01 0.13 -7.86
C ARG A 15 11.94 0.83 -6.89
N ARG A 16 12.92 1.59 -7.40
CA ARG A 16 13.83 2.36 -6.55
C ARG A 16 13.08 3.47 -5.82
N LEU A 17 12.21 4.20 -6.52
CA LEU A 17 11.39 5.26 -5.93
C LEU A 17 10.40 4.70 -4.90
N GLU A 18 9.77 3.56 -5.19
CA GLU A 18 8.89 2.85 -4.26
C GLU A 18 9.63 2.50 -2.95
N ALA A 19 10.82 1.89 -3.05
CA ALA A 19 11.61 1.53 -1.86
C ALA A 19 12.04 2.76 -1.05
N GLN A 20 12.46 3.84 -1.73
CA GLN A 20 12.81 5.10 -1.07
C GLN A 20 11.59 5.72 -0.38
N LEU A 21 10.41 5.66 -1.00
CA LEU A 21 9.19 6.18 -0.42
C LEU A 21 8.76 5.36 0.80
N ASP A 22 8.87 4.04 0.75
CA ASP A 22 8.58 3.16 1.89
C ASP A 22 9.44 3.50 3.12
N ASP A 23 10.75 3.72 2.90
CA ASP A 23 11.68 4.11 3.95
C ASP A 23 11.31 5.47 4.57
N GLN A 24 11.02 6.48 3.74
CA GLN A 24 10.62 7.81 4.21
C GLN A 24 9.25 7.77 4.91
N MET A 25 8.30 6.98 4.40
CA MET A 25 6.99 6.79 5.02
C MET A 25 7.11 6.15 6.40
N HIS A 26 8.06 5.23 6.58
CA HIS A 26 8.34 4.62 7.87
C HIS A 26 8.88 5.65 8.88
N LEU A 27 9.81 6.51 8.45
CA LEU A 27 10.32 7.62 9.28
C LEU A 27 9.21 8.60 9.64
N TYR A 28 8.35 8.94 8.69
CA TYR A 28 7.23 9.86 8.90
C TYR A 28 6.23 9.27 9.90
N ARG A 29 5.88 7.99 9.77
CA ARG A 29 5.02 7.28 10.74
C ARG A 29 5.60 7.29 12.16
N LYS A 30 6.92 7.13 12.29
CA LYS A 30 7.61 7.21 13.58
C LYS A 30 7.54 8.62 14.17
N LEU A 31 7.60 9.66 13.33
CA LEU A 31 7.41 11.05 13.74
C LEU A 31 5.97 11.28 14.23
N VAL A 32 4.97 10.83 13.47
CA VAL A 32 3.54 10.91 13.85
C VAL A 32 3.29 10.24 15.20
N SER A 33 3.84 9.04 15.40
CA SER A 33 3.67 8.29 16.65
C SER A 33 4.35 8.93 17.86
N LYS A 34 5.48 9.61 17.66
CA LYS A 34 6.20 10.27 18.76
C LYS A 34 5.55 11.59 19.18
N ASN A 35 4.65 12.14 18.36
CA ASN A 35 4.02 13.45 18.55
C ASN A 35 5.04 14.57 18.84
N VAL A 36 6.25 14.42 18.29
CA VAL A 36 7.34 15.39 18.43
C VAL A 36 7.26 16.31 17.22
N GLY A 37 6.64 17.48 17.41
CA GLY A 37 6.65 18.58 16.45
C GLY A 37 8.04 19.19 16.34
N ASN A 38 9.00 18.44 15.78
CA ASN A 38 10.29 18.99 15.37
C ASN A 38 10.14 19.58 13.97
N GLY A 39 10.78 20.72 13.69
CA GLY A 39 10.71 21.42 12.39
C GLY A 39 11.01 20.56 11.16
N ASN A 40 11.71 19.44 11.36
CA ASN A 40 12.07 18.43 10.35
C ASN A 40 10.85 17.71 9.73
N GLU A 41 9.65 17.84 10.30
CA GLU A 41 8.43 17.26 9.73
C GLU A 41 8.11 17.83 8.35
N ASN A 42 8.16 19.15 8.20
CA ASN A 42 7.80 19.81 6.93
C ASN A 42 8.79 19.42 5.82
N ASP A 43 10.06 19.25 6.17
CA ASP A 43 11.10 18.80 5.24
C ASP A 43 10.83 17.36 4.78
N LEU A 44 10.44 16.48 5.71
CA LEU A 44 10.10 15.10 5.42
C LEU A 44 8.80 14.98 4.60
N GLU A 45 7.78 15.78 4.89
CA GLU A 45 6.57 15.89 4.07
C GLU A 45 6.90 16.33 2.64
N ALA A 46 7.73 17.36 2.49
CA ALA A 46 8.13 17.88 1.18
C ALA A 46 8.94 16.84 0.38
N GLU A 47 9.83 16.09 1.04
CA GLU A 47 10.59 15.00 0.41
C GLU A 47 9.66 13.88 -0.10
N ILE A 48 8.71 13.44 0.73
CA ILE A 48 7.73 12.40 0.36
C ILE A 48 6.85 12.87 -0.80
N ASP A 49 6.37 14.12 -0.77
CA ASP A 49 5.59 14.72 -1.87
C ASP A 49 6.40 14.77 -3.18
N GLN A 50 7.70 15.09 -3.09
CA GLN A 50 8.58 15.10 -4.26
C GLN A 50 8.76 13.70 -4.84
N LEU A 51 9.01 12.69 -4.00
CA LEU A 51 9.17 11.30 -4.42
C LEU A 51 7.88 10.73 -5.03
N LEU A 52 6.70 11.04 -4.45
CA LEU A 52 5.40 10.68 -5.01
C LEU A 52 5.19 11.27 -6.41
N LYS A 53 5.52 12.56 -6.61
CA LYS A 53 5.45 13.22 -7.93
C LYS A 53 6.38 12.58 -8.95
N GLN A 54 7.60 12.21 -8.53
CA GLN A 54 8.54 11.52 -9.40
C GLN A 54 8.04 10.13 -9.79
N LEU A 55 7.49 9.36 -8.85
CA LEU A 55 6.91 8.03 -9.13
C LEU A 55 5.69 8.15 -10.06
N GLN A 56 4.85 9.17 -9.89
CA GLN A 56 3.74 9.45 -10.79
C GLN A 56 4.20 9.79 -12.22
N LEU A 57 5.30 10.55 -12.36
CA LEU A 57 5.89 10.84 -13.67
C LEU A 57 6.39 9.56 -14.34
N VAL A 58 7.12 8.71 -13.61
CA VAL A 58 7.61 7.42 -14.14
C VAL A 58 6.45 6.51 -14.54
N ASN A 59 5.39 6.42 -13.73
CA ASN A 59 4.19 5.66 -14.06
C ASN A 59 3.50 6.19 -15.33
N SER A 60 3.50 7.51 -15.53
CA SER A 60 2.95 8.14 -16.74
C SER A 60 3.81 7.83 -17.99
N GLN A 61 5.12 7.79 -17.85
CA GLN A 61 6.05 7.35 -18.91
C GLN A 61 5.88 5.86 -19.24
N MET A 62 5.71 5.02 -18.23
CA MET A 62 5.40 3.59 -18.40
C MET A 62 4.05 3.40 -19.11
N GLN A 63 3.04 4.20 -18.76
CA GLN A 63 1.74 4.21 -19.44
C GLN A 63 1.86 4.57 -20.91
N ALA A 64 2.58 5.66 -21.24
CA ALA A 64 2.81 6.07 -22.62
C ALA A 64 3.55 4.97 -23.43
N TRP A 65 4.51 4.29 -22.79
CA TRP A 65 5.25 3.19 -23.41
C TRP A 65 4.35 2.00 -23.71
N VAL A 66 3.51 1.57 -22.76
CA VAL A 66 2.54 0.47 -22.97
C VAL A 66 1.54 0.84 -24.06
N SER A 67 1.02 2.06 -24.06
CA SER A 67 0.08 2.56 -25.08
C SER A 67 0.70 2.65 -26.49
N SER A 68 2.02 2.73 -26.61
CA SER A 68 2.72 2.78 -27.91
C SER A 68 2.94 1.42 -28.60
N GLY A 69 2.40 0.33 -28.04
CA GLY A 69 2.48 -1.03 -28.61
C GLY A 69 3.10 -2.08 -27.70
N GLY A 70 3.09 -1.86 -26.38
CA GLY A 70 3.61 -2.81 -25.39
C GLY A 70 2.76 -4.09 -25.29
N SER A 71 3.41 -5.22 -25.03
CA SER A 71 2.76 -6.50 -24.71
C SER A 71 1.85 -6.42 -23.46
N GLU A 72 0.80 -7.24 -23.42
CA GLU A 72 -0.17 -7.36 -22.31
C GLU A 72 0.48 -7.59 -20.93
N ILE A 73 1.64 -8.26 -20.89
CA ILE A 73 2.42 -8.51 -19.67
C ILE A 73 2.91 -7.20 -19.02
N PHE A 74 3.23 -6.19 -19.83
CA PHE A 74 3.67 -4.88 -19.34
C PHE A 74 2.50 -4.06 -18.79
N SER A 75 1.29 -4.28 -19.32
CA SER A 75 0.05 -3.67 -18.81
C SER A 75 -0.21 -4.09 -17.36
N HIS A 76 -0.17 -5.39 -17.05
CA HIS A 76 -0.36 -5.86 -15.67
C HIS A 76 0.72 -5.33 -14.72
N THR A 77 1.97 -5.25 -15.19
CA THR A 77 3.07 -4.70 -14.37
C THR A 77 2.86 -3.21 -14.09
N LEU A 78 2.39 -2.44 -15.08
CA LEU A 78 2.03 -1.04 -14.91
C LEU A 78 0.87 -0.86 -13.94
N THR A 79 -0.21 -1.64 -14.07
CA THR A 79 -1.36 -1.59 -13.15
C THR A 79 -0.90 -1.75 -11.71
N ARG A 80 0.00 -2.71 -11.44
CA ARG A 80 0.57 -2.90 -10.11
C ARG A 80 1.34 -1.67 -9.61
N HIS A 81 2.15 -1.04 -10.45
CA HIS A 81 2.88 0.18 -10.07
C HIS A 81 1.94 1.37 -9.85
N GLN A 82 0.79 1.44 -10.53
CA GLN A 82 -0.25 2.44 -10.29
C GLN A 82 -1.00 2.20 -8.98
N GLU A 83 -1.32 0.93 -8.66
CA GLU A 83 -1.92 0.54 -7.38
C GLU A 83 -1.01 0.89 -6.21
N ILE A 84 0.28 0.55 -6.29
CA ILE A 84 1.28 0.89 -5.27
C ILE A 84 1.35 2.41 -5.05
N LEU A 85 1.42 3.19 -6.13
CA LEU A 85 1.42 4.66 -6.03
C LEU A 85 0.15 5.18 -5.35
N HIS A 86 -1.01 4.61 -5.68
CA HIS A 86 -2.28 5.00 -5.07
C HIS A 86 -2.31 4.72 -3.57
N ASP A 87 -1.92 3.51 -3.17
CA ASP A 87 -1.86 3.08 -1.77
C ASP A 87 -0.91 3.95 -0.95
N LEU A 88 0.28 4.24 -1.50
CA LEU A 88 1.28 5.10 -0.86
C LEU A 88 0.77 6.54 -0.67
N ASN A 89 0.05 7.09 -1.66
CA ASN A 89 -0.52 8.42 -1.57
C ASN A 89 -1.65 8.48 -0.54
N GLN A 90 -2.54 7.49 -0.55
CA GLN A 90 -3.62 7.39 0.45
C GLN A 90 -3.05 7.26 1.87
N GLU A 91 -2.01 6.44 2.04
CA GLU A 91 -1.33 6.32 3.32
C GLU A 91 -0.71 7.64 3.78
N PHE A 92 -0.01 8.35 2.89
CA PHE A 92 0.60 9.65 3.19
C PHE A 92 -0.44 10.65 3.68
N MET A 93 -1.57 10.78 2.97
CA MET A 93 -2.66 11.66 3.35
C MET A 93 -3.26 11.30 4.72
N ARG A 94 -3.39 10.00 5.01
CA ARG A 94 -3.84 9.51 6.32
C ARG A 94 -2.88 9.90 7.43
N LEU A 95 -1.57 9.71 7.22
CA LEU A 95 -0.54 10.06 8.21
C LEU A 95 -0.50 11.57 8.46
N ARG A 96 -0.60 12.38 7.41
CA ARG A 96 -0.64 13.84 7.51
C ARG A 96 -1.87 14.35 8.27
N SER A 97 -3.04 13.76 8.02
CA SER A 97 -4.25 14.06 8.79
C SER A 97 -4.09 13.68 10.27
N SER A 98 -3.55 12.49 10.55
CA SER A 98 -3.27 12.04 11.92
C SER A 98 -2.29 12.96 12.65
N LEU A 99 -1.28 13.46 11.95
CA LEU A 99 -0.30 14.38 12.52
C LEU A 99 -0.91 15.72 12.87
N ARG A 100 -1.74 16.27 11.97
CA ARG A 100 -2.49 17.51 12.21
C ARG A 100 -3.41 17.37 13.42
N ALA A 101 -4.19 16.29 13.49
CA ALA A 101 -5.05 16.03 14.64
C ALA A 101 -4.24 15.97 15.95
N ASN A 102 -3.12 15.25 15.95
CA ASN A 102 -2.24 15.15 17.12
C ASN A 102 -1.67 16.52 17.54
N LYS A 103 -1.34 17.40 16.59
CA LYS A 103 -0.89 18.76 16.88
C LYS A 103 -2.00 19.63 17.47
N GLU A 104 -3.20 19.57 16.89
CA GLU A 104 -4.37 20.29 17.41
C GLU A 104 -4.70 19.83 18.84
N HIS A 105 -4.64 18.52 19.11
CA HIS A 105 -4.79 17.99 20.45
C HIS A 105 -3.69 18.47 21.41
N ALA A 106 -2.44 18.52 20.96
CA ALA A 106 -1.32 19.01 21.78
C ALA A 106 -1.47 20.51 22.10
N SER A 107 -1.85 21.35 21.12
CA SER A 107 -2.06 22.79 21.35
C SER A 107 -3.22 23.07 22.29
N LEU A 108 -4.31 22.30 22.20
CA LEU A 108 -5.43 22.42 23.13
C LEU A 108 -5.01 22.06 24.56
N LEU A 109 -4.23 20.99 24.75
CA LEU A 109 -3.71 20.61 26.06
C LEU A 109 -2.74 21.65 26.63
N GLU A 110 -1.95 22.30 25.79
CA GLU A 110 -1.07 23.39 26.21
C GLU A 110 -1.87 24.60 26.71
N ASP A 111 -2.90 25.02 25.96
CA ASP A 111 -3.81 26.11 26.33
C ASP A 111 -4.55 25.82 27.65
N PHE A 112 -5.03 24.58 27.84
CA PHE A 112 -5.61 24.16 29.12
C PHE A 112 -4.61 24.20 30.28
N ARG A 113 -3.35 23.82 30.05
CA ARG A 113 -2.30 23.86 31.09
C ARG A 113 -1.91 25.29 31.45
N GLU A 114 -1.86 26.18 30.47
CA GLU A 114 -1.60 27.60 30.69
C GLU A 114 -2.75 28.26 31.46
N PHE A 115 -4.00 27.95 31.11
CA PHE A 115 -5.18 28.38 31.85
C PHE A 115 -5.18 27.88 33.31
N ASP A 116 -4.90 26.59 33.53
CA ASP A 116 -4.79 26.02 34.89
C ASP A 116 -3.66 26.68 35.70
N ARG A 117 -2.52 26.98 35.08
CA ARG A 117 -1.41 27.69 35.74
C ARG A 117 -1.79 29.11 36.11
N ALA A 118 -2.38 29.87 35.18
CA ALA A 118 -2.82 31.24 35.42
C ALA A 118 -3.86 31.32 36.55
N ARG A 119 -4.75 30.31 36.64
CA ARG A 119 -5.70 30.20 37.74
C ARG A 119 -5.02 29.90 39.09
N LEU A 120 -4.03 28.99 39.11
CA LEU A 120 -3.28 28.67 40.32
C LEU A 120 -2.50 29.90 40.85
N ASP A 121 -1.91 30.70 39.97
CA ASP A 121 -1.25 31.98 40.36
C ASP A 121 -2.24 33.01 40.92
N LEU A 122 -3.51 32.97 40.51
CA LEU A 122 -4.58 33.85 41.03
C LEU A 122 -5.20 33.35 42.35
N GLU A 123 -5.15 32.03 42.62
CA GLU A 123 -5.73 31.38 43.82
C GLU A 123 -4.73 31.23 44.99
N GLU A 124 -3.49 31.74 44.89
CA GLU A 124 -2.49 31.75 45.97
C GLU A 124 -2.91 32.56 47.23
N GLY A 125 -4.11 33.16 47.22
CA GLY A 125 -4.72 33.89 48.35
C GLY A 125 -5.62 33.09 49.30
N GLY A 126 -5.99 31.83 49.01
CA GLY A 126 -6.70 30.99 49.99
C GLY A 126 -7.69 29.98 49.41
N SER A 127 -7.72 28.78 49.99
CA SER A 127 -8.63 27.64 49.70
C SER A 127 -8.09 26.52 48.79
N TYR A 128 -6.91 25.99 49.15
CA TYR A 128 -6.27 24.85 48.47
C TYR A 128 -7.10 23.54 48.53
N GLU A 129 -7.92 23.33 49.57
CA GLU A 129 -8.73 22.09 49.71
C GLU A 129 -10.02 22.12 48.88
N GLN A 130 -10.68 23.28 48.76
CA GLN A 130 -11.90 23.38 47.97
C GLN A 130 -11.57 23.30 46.47
N ALA A 131 -10.45 23.91 46.04
CA ALA A 131 -9.97 23.86 44.68
C ALA A 131 -9.52 22.45 44.25
N SER A 132 -8.87 21.69 45.14
CA SER A 132 -8.45 20.32 44.86
C SER A 132 -9.64 19.36 44.69
N LEU A 133 -10.67 19.48 45.54
CA LEU A 133 -11.90 18.68 45.44
C LEU A 133 -12.72 19.01 44.19
N LEU A 134 -12.81 20.30 43.82
CA LEU A 134 -13.46 20.72 42.56
C LEU A 134 -12.70 20.20 41.33
N LYS A 135 -11.36 20.20 41.38
CA LYS A 135 -10.50 19.63 40.34
C LYS A 135 -10.69 18.12 40.19
N GLU A 136 -10.79 17.39 41.30
CA GLU A 136 -11.06 15.95 41.28
C GLU A 136 -12.44 15.66 40.67
N ARG A 137 -13.47 16.43 41.06
CA ARG A 137 -14.82 16.26 40.50
C ARG A 137 -14.86 16.56 39.00
N ALA A 138 -14.12 17.58 38.54
CA ALA A 138 -14.00 17.90 37.13
C ALA A 138 -13.23 16.80 36.36
N ALA A 139 -12.18 16.23 36.95
CA ALA A 139 -11.43 15.11 36.37
C ALA A 139 -12.31 13.84 36.24
N ILE A 140 -13.10 13.51 37.28
CA ILE A 140 -14.05 12.39 37.25
C ILE A 140 -15.10 12.60 36.15
N SER A 141 -15.69 13.80 36.07
CA SER A 141 -16.68 14.13 35.04
C SER A 141 -16.10 14.03 33.62
N ARG A 142 -14.83 14.43 33.42
CA ARG A 142 -14.13 14.27 32.13
C ARG A 142 -13.86 12.80 31.82
N GLY A 143 -13.50 11.99 32.82
CA GLY A 143 -13.31 10.54 32.66
C GLY A 143 -14.58 9.81 32.23
N THR A 144 -15.74 10.21 32.75
CA THR A 144 -17.03 9.63 32.35
C THR A 144 -17.33 9.86 30.87
N GLY A 145 -17.16 11.07 30.34
CA GLY A 145 -17.40 11.35 28.92
C GLY A 145 -16.43 10.65 27.96
N GLN A 146 -15.17 10.47 28.36
CA GLN A 146 -14.20 9.67 27.59
C GLN A 146 -14.61 8.19 27.55
N MET A 147 -15.16 7.65 28.64
CA MET A 147 -15.65 6.27 28.69
C MET A 147 -16.82 6.04 27.73
N ASP A 148 -17.73 7.00 27.59
CA ASP A 148 -18.82 6.93 26.60
C ASP A 148 -18.29 6.97 25.16
N THR A 149 -17.21 7.71 24.92
CA THR A 149 -16.57 7.77 23.59
C THR A 149 -15.91 6.43 23.24
N VAL A 150 -15.23 5.80 24.20
CA VAL A 150 -14.66 4.46 24.03
C VAL A 150 -15.74 3.40 23.83
N ILE A 151 -16.89 3.51 24.52
CA ILE A 151 -18.05 2.63 24.33
C ILE A 151 -18.61 2.77 22.92
N ASN A 152 -18.82 4.00 22.44
CA ASN A 152 -19.32 4.24 21.09
C ASN A 152 -18.33 3.78 20.02
N GLN A 153 -17.03 4.04 20.20
CA GLN A 153 -15.99 3.59 19.27
C GLN A 153 -15.84 2.06 19.26
N ALA A 154 -16.03 1.39 20.40
CA ALA A 154 -16.09 -0.07 20.47
C ALA A 154 -17.33 -0.62 19.75
N GLN A 155 -18.50 0.02 19.88
CA GLN A 155 -19.72 -0.37 19.16
C GLN A 155 -19.57 -0.19 17.64
N GLU A 156 -18.97 0.90 17.17
CA GLU A 156 -18.67 1.10 15.75
C GLU A 156 -17.63 0.09 15.23
N THR A 157 -16.62 -0.25 16.04
CA THR A 157 -15.64 -1.28 15.68
C THR A 157 -16.28 -2.66 15.58
N LEU A 158 -17.22 -3.00 16.47
CA LEU A 158 -18.00 -4.23 16.35
C LEU A 158 -18.89 -4.23 15.10
N GLY A 159 -19.54 -3.10 14.78
CA GLY A 159 -20.33 -2.94 13.57
C GLY A 159 -19.51 -3.13 12.28
N THR A 160 -18.32 -2.52 12.23
CA THR A 160 -17.40 -2.66 11.09
C THR A 160 -16.80 -4.06 10.98
N LEU A 161 -16.50 -4.75 12.09
CA LEU A 161 -16.06 -6.15 12.10
C LEU A 161 -17.17 -7.12 11.65
N VAL A 162 -18.42 -6.87 12.03
CA VAL A 162 -19.58 -7.67 11.58
C VAL A 162 -19.85 -7.42 10.09
N PHE A 163 -19.75 -6.18 9.61
CA PHE A 163 -19.85 -5.84 8.19
C PHE A 163 -18.70 -6.43 7.38
N GLN A 164 -17.47 -6.43 7.91
CA GLN A 164 -16.32 -7.12 7.32
C GLN A 164 -16.55 -8.64 7.27
N ARG A 165 -17.12 -9.27 8.31
CA ARG A 165 -17.45 -10.70 8.30
C ARG A 165 -18.50 -11.04 7.23
N SER A 166 -19.52 -10.20 7.06
CA SER A 166 -20.50 -10.30 5.97
C SER A 166 -19.86 -10.16 4.58
N THR A 167 -18.94 -9.19 4.43
CA THR A 167 -18.18 -8.95 3.20
C THR A 167 -17.25 -10.12 2.86
N PHE A 168 -16.56 -10.70 3.85
CA PHE A 168 -15.73 -11.90 3.67
C PHE A 168 -16.56 -13.15 3.29
N GLY A 169 -17.80 -13.26 3.77
CA GLY A 169 -18.74 -14.30 3.32
C GLY A 169 -19.07 -14.20 1.82
N GLY A 170 -19.12 -12.98 1.26
CA GLY A 170 -19.34 -12.74 -0.17
C GLY A 170 -18.14 -13.00 -1.08
N ILE A 171 -16.91 -13.05 -0.52
CA ILE A 171 -15.70 -13.35 -1.31
C ILE A 171 -15.66 -14.83 -1.67
N ASN A 172 -16.14 -15.73 -0.80
CA ASN A 172 -16.22 -17.17 -1.09
C ASN A 172 -17.23 -17.49 -2.21
N SER A 173 -18.33 -16.75 -2.32
CA SER A 173 -19.31 -16.95 -3.41
C SER A 173 -18.80 -16.42 -4.76
N LYS A 174 -18.01 -15.34 -4.76
CA LYS A 174 -17.33 -14.84 -5.97
C LYS A 174 -16.15 -15.74 -6.40
N LEU A 175 -15.37 -16.29 -5.47
CA LEU A 175 -14.30 -17.25 -5.78
C LEU A 175 -14.83 -18.59 -6.32
N SER A 176 -15.97 -19.08 -5.79
CA SER A 176 -16.66 -20.25 -6.33
C SER A 176 -17.16 -20.04 -7.77
N ASN A 177 -17.65 -18.83 -8.09
CA ASN A 177 -18.02 -18.46 -9.47
C ASN A 177 -16.83 -18.23 -10.42
N VAL A 178 -15.62 -17.97 -9.90
CA VAL A 178 -14.39 -17.95 -10.70
C VAL A 178 -13.86 -19.37 -10.92
N SER A 179 -14.05 -20.27 -9.95
CA SER A 179 -13.72 -21.70 -10.08
C SER A 179 -14.52 -22.38 -11.21
N SER A 180 -15.79 -22.00 -11.43
CA SER A 180 -16.59 -22.52 -12.54
C SER A 180 -16.16 -22.01 -13.93
N ARG A 181 -15.24 -21.03 -14.03
CA ARG A 181 -14.64 -20.55 -15.30
C ARG A 181 -13.20 -21.03 -15.54
N LEU A 182 -12.60 -21.76 -14.60
CA LEU A 182 -11.31 -22.43 -14.79
C LEU A 182 -11.27 -23.65 -15.76
N PRO A 183 -12.39 -24.27 -16.23
CA PRO A 183 -12.27 -25.33 -17.24
C PRO A 183 -11.82 -24.81 -18.62
N THR A 184 -11.97 -23.52 -18.92
CA THR A 184 -11.65 -22.96 -20.25
C THR A 184 -10.16 -22.65 -20.42
N VAL A 185 -9.44 -22.33 -19.34
CA VAL A 185 -8.00 -22.00 -19.42
C VAL A 185 -7.15 -23.26 -19.64
N ASN A 186 -7.60 -24.42 -19.13
CA ASN A 186 -6.89 -25.68 -19.29
C ASN A 186 -7.04 -26.28 -20.71
N SER A 187 -8.14 -25.98 -21.43
CA SER A 187 -8.31 -26.43 -22.83
C SER A 187 -7.43 -25.62 -23.79
N ILE A 188 -7.30 -24.31 -23.56
CA ILE A 188 -6.44 -23.43 -24.36
C ILE A 188 -4.96 -23.76 -24.12
N LEU A 189 -4.56 -24.00 -22.86
CA LEU A 189 -3.19 -24.40 -22.54
C LEU A 189 -2.84 -25.81 -23.09
N SER A 190 -3.79 -26.74 -23.09
CA SER A 190 -3.62 -28.06 -23.71
C SER A 190 -3.56 -27.99 -25.25
N ALA A 191 -4.39 -27.15 -25.88
CA ALA A 191 -4.36 -26.95 -27.33
C ALA A 191 -3.03 -26.34 -27.80
N ILE A 192 -2.47 -25.39 -27.02
CA ILE A 192 -1.16 -24.79 -27.29
C ILE A 192 -0.02 -25.80 -27.12
N LYS A 193 -0.05 -26.63 -26.06
CA LYS A 193 0.93 -27.70 -25.87
C LYS A 193 0.90 -28.75 -26.99
N LYS A 194 -0.29 -29.08 -27.52
CA LYS A 194 -0.46 -30.12 -28.55
C LYS A 194 0.13 -29.71 -29.91
N LYS A 195 0.11 -28.42 -30.26
CA LYS A 195 0.74 -27.94 -31.50
C LYS A 195 2.27 -27.98 -31.42
N LYS A 196 2.84 -27.60 -30.27
CA LYS A 196 4.30 -27.63 -30.04
C LYS A 196 4.88 -29.05 -29.91
N SER A 197 4.10 -30.04 -29.47
CA SER A 197 4.57 -31.43 -29.39
C SER A 197 4.64 -32.13 -30.75
N MET A 198 3.78 -31.76 -31.70
CA MET A 198 3.78 -32.38 -33.04
C MET A 198 5.04 -32.05 -33.84
N ASP A 199 5.49 -30.79 -33.79
CA ASP A 199 6.71 -30.36 -34.48
C ASP A 199 7.95 -31.10 -33.95
N THR A 200 8.03 -31.33 -32.64
CA THR A 200 9.15 -32.09 -32.01
C THR A 200 9.14 -33.57 -32.40
N ILE A 201 7.95 -34.20 -32.48
CA ILE A 201 7.84 -35.62 -32.87
C ILE A 201 8.30 -35.80 -34.32
N ILE A 202 7.85 -34.95 -35.23
CA ILE A 202 8.24 -35.01 -36.65
C ILE A 202 9.75 -34.82 -36.80
N LEU A 203 10.34 -33.83 -36.13
CA LEU A 203 11.78 -33.57 -36.17
C LEU A 203 12.60 -34.77 -35.67
N SER A 204 12.18 -35.39 -34.57
CA SER A 204 12.87 -36.55 -33.99
C SER A 204 12.81 -37.80 -34.87
N LEU A 205 11.68 -38.02 -35.55
CA LEU A 205 11.49 -39.16 -36.44
C LEU A 205 12.36 -39.03 -37.70
N VAL A 206 12.41 -37.84 -38.30
CA VAL A 206 13.28 -37.56 -39.45
C VAL A 206 14.75 -37.75 -39.07
N ALA A 207 15.18 -37.21 -37.92
CA ALA A 207 16.56 -37.38 -37.44
C ALA A 207 16.92 -38.86 -37.24
N SER A 208 16.02 -39.67 -36.65
CA SER A 208 16.25 -41.11 -36.44
C SER A 208 16.33 -41.91 -37.74
N VAL A 209 15.52 -41.58 -38.76
CA VAL A 209 15.58 -42.26 -40.06
C VAL A 209 16.88 -41.92 -40.78
N CYS A 210 17.30 -40.66 -40.75
CA CYS A 210 18.55 -40.23 -41.34
C CYS A 210 19.76 -40.93 -40.70
N THR A 211 19.82 -41.02 -39.37
CA THR A 211 20.93 -41.72 -38.69
C THR A 211 20.94 -43.23 -38.98
N PHE A 212 19.76 -43.85 -39.07
CA PHE A 212 19.66 -45.28 -39.39
C PHE A 212 20.14 -45.61 -40.81
N LEU A 213 19.76 -44.79 -41.81
CA LEU A 213 20.23 -44.96 -43.19
C LEU A 213 21.74 -44.75 -43.31
N ILE A 214 22.29 -43.77 -42.58
CA ILE A 214 23.74 -43.55 -42.52
C ILE A 214 24.45 -44.76 -41.92
N LEU A 215 23.92 -45.35 -40.84
CA LEU A 215 24.46 -46.55 -40.21
C LEU A 215 24.46 -47.75 -41.16
N ILE A 216 23.35 -47.99 -41.88
CA ILE A 216 23.28 -49.07 -42.87
C ILE A 216 24.29 -48.86 -44.00
N TYR A 217 24.41 -47.63 -44.52
CA TYR A 217 25.38 -47.31 -45.56
C TYR A 217 26.82 -47.59 -45.11
N TRP A 218 27.12 -47.28 -43.84
CA TRP A 218 28.44 -47.53 -43.26
C TRP A 218 28.71 -49.02 -43.00
N LEU A 219 27.68 -49.80 -42.65
CA LEU A 219 27.78 -51.24 -42.43
C LEU A 219 27.85 -52.05 -43.73
N THR A 220 27.30 -51.52 -44.82
CA THR A 220 27.25 -52.19 -46.14
C THR A 220 28.49 -51.88 -46.99
N LYS A 221 29.29 -50.90 -46.58
CA LYS A 221 30.54 -50.50 -47.25
C LYS A 221 31.75 -51.09 -46.52
#